data_AF-A0A950WUS1-F1
#
_entry.id   AF-A0A950WUS1-F1
#
_cell.length_a   1.000
_cell.length_b   1.000
_cell.length_c   1.000
_cell.angle_alpha   90.00
_cell.angle_beta   90.00
_cell.angle_gamma   90.00
#
_symmetry.space_group_name_H-M   'P 1'
#
loop_
_entity.id
_entity.type
_entity.pdbx_description
1 polymer ?
#
loop_
_entity_poly.entity_id
_entity_poly.type
_entity_poly.pdbx_seq_one_letter_code
_entity_poly.pdbx_strand_id
1 'polypeptide(L)'
;PDTDELDLVPIGPIASNREALATRIDSLVPTSGTPLYSTAKNSYNFLKSSYDPKRINAVVLLTDGKNEDPNNNDFNATLNALRSGSEGLSTTPVRLFTIGYGKDADLATLRRMAEATNAASYDASDPQTINKVFTAVVSNF
;
A
#
# COMPACT_ATOMS: atom_id res chain seq x y z
N PRO A 1 -3.50 19.68 11.57
CA PRO A 1 -2.23 19.05 11.16
C PRO A 1 -2.40 18.53 9.73
N ASP A 2 -1.59 19.03 8.79
CA ASP A 2 -1.50 18.46 7.45
C ASP A 2 -0.94 17.05 7.60
N THR A 3 -1.82 16.05 7.63
CA THR A 3 -1.39 14.66 7.57
C THR A 3 -1.31 14.29 6.11
N ASP A 4 -0.16 13.73 5.71
CA ASP A 4 0.08 13.22 4.35
C ASP A 4 -0.96 12.15 3.94
N GLU A 5 -1.68 11.57 4.90
CA GLU A 5 -2.71 10.57 4.66
C GLU A 5 -3.90 10.75 5.61
N LEU A 6 -5.03 10.14 5.25
CA LEU A 6 -6.24 10.10 6.04
C LEU A 6 -6.77 8.66 6.15
N ASP A 7 -6.83 8.15 7.38
CA ASP A 7 -7.46 6.86 7.66
C ASP A 7 -8.99 6.97 7.60
N LEU A 8 -9.59 6.32 6.60
CA LEU A 8 -11.04 6.43 6.35
C LEU A 8 -11.89 5.47 7.18
N VAL A 9 -11.36 4.27 7.44
CA VAL A 9 -12.02 3.18 8.15
C VAL A 9 -10.98 2.44 9.00
N PRO A 10 -11.22 2.23 10.31
CA PRO A 10 -10.31 1.45 11.15
C PRO A 10 -10.13 0.01 10.65
N ILE A 11 -8.94 -0.55 10.86
CA ILE A 11 -8.69 -1.96 10.55
C ILE A 11 -9.62 -2.86 11.38
N GLY A 12 -10.31 -3.77 10.71
CA GLY A 12 -11.23 -4.72 11.34
C GLY A 12 -11.74 -5.76 10.34
N PRO A 13 -12.55 -6.74 10.79
CA PRO A 13 -13.11 -7.75 9.92
C PRO A 13 -13.90 -7.14 8.75
N ILE A 14 -13.61 -7.58 7.52
CA ILE A 14 -14.34 -7.10 6.32
C ILE A 14 -15.84 -7.31 6.47
N ALA A 15 -16.27 -8.44 7.05
CA ALA A 15 -17.70 -8.73 7.24
C ALA A 15 -18.44 -7.63 8.03
N SER A 16 -17.76 -6.99 8.98
CA SER A 16 -18.31 -5.89 9.79
C SER A 16 -18.13 -4.52 9.14
N ASN A 17 -17.07 -4.34 8.33
CA ASN A 17 -16.67 -3.04 7.80
C ASN A 17 -16.98 -2.85 6.30
N ARG A 18 -17.53 -3.85 5.60
CA ARG A 18 -17.70 -3.85 4.13
C ARG A 18 -18.47 -2.64 3.61
N GLU A 19 -19.61 -2.33 4.22
CA GLU A 19 -20.46 -1.22 3.79
C GLU A 19 -19.80 0.14 4.05
N ALA A 20 -19.14 0.28 5.20
CA ALA A 20 -18.37 1.48 5.54
C ALA A 20 -17.20 1.69 4.57
N LEU A 21 -16.45 0.62 4.24
CA LEU A 21 -15.36 0.66 3.27
C LEU A 21 -15.86 1.08 1.89
N ALA A 22 -16.93 0.46 1.38
CA ALA A 22 -17.51 0.80 0.07
C ALA A 22 -17.95 2.27 0.03
N THR A 23 -18.71 2.71 1.04
CA THR A 23 -19.19 4.09 1.15
C THR A 23 -18.04 5.10 1.18
N ARG A 24 -16.96 4.81 1.92
CA ARG A 24 -15.80 5.68 2.03
C ARG A 24 -15.02 5.76 0.72
N ILE A 25 -14.80 4.62 0.06
CA ILE A 25 -14.13 4.56 -1.25
C ILE A 25 -14.94 5.35 -2.29
N ASP A 26 -16.26 5.19 -2.34
CA ASP A 26 -17.13 5.92 -3.28
C ASP A 26 -17.15 7.43 -3.03
N SER A 27 -16.83 7.87 -1.80
CA SER A 27 -16.75 9.28 -1.42
C SER A 27 -15.37 9.92 -1.62
N LEU A 28 -14.36 9.16 -2.06
CA LEU A 28 -13.02 9.68 -2.26
C LEU A 28 -13.00 10.73 -3.37
N VAL A 29 -12.45 11.90 -3.04
CA VAL A 29 -12.18 12.97 -4.00
C VAL A 29 -10.66 13.16 -4.04
N PRO A 30 -10.03 13.16 -5.23
CA PRO A 30 -8.62 13.46 -5.35
C PRO A 30 -8.30 14.82 -4.71
N THR A 31 -7.48 14.80 -3.68
CA THR A 31 -6.90 15.99 -3.09
C THR A 31 -5.53 16.26 -3.72
N SER A 32 -4.86 17.35 -3.35
CA SER A 32 -3.60 17.73 -3.99
C SER A 32 -2.46 16.76 -3.67
N GLY A 33 -1.71 16.36 -4.71
CA GLY A 33 -0.46 15.61 -4.58
C GLY A 33 -0.62 14.14 -4.17
N THR A 34 0.48 13.41 -4.23
CA THR A 34 0.55 11.98 -3.90
C THR A 34 1.76 11.70 -2.98
N PRO A 35 1.59 11.71 -1.66
CA PRO A 35 2.67 11.45 -0.70
C PRO A 35 2.97 9.94 -0.54
N LEU A 36 3.19 9.28 -1.67
CA LEU A 36 3.30 7.82 -1.83
C LEU A 36 4.27 7.18 -0.82
N TYR A 37 5.44 7.78 -0.60
CA TYR A 37 6.46 7.21 0.27
C TYR A 37 6.10 7.31 1.74
N SER A 38 5.52 8.44 2.16
CA SER A 38 5.04 8.63 3.53
C SER A 38 3.93 7.63 3.82
N THR A 39 2.93 7.54 2.93
CA THR A 39 1.79 6.64 3.09
C THR A 39 2.19 5.17 3.17
N ALA A 40 3.08 4.73 2.27
CA ALA A 40 3.57 3.36 2.28
C ALA A 40 4.31 3.01 3.58
N LYS A 41 5.21 3.90 4.05
CA LYS A 41 5.97 3.69 5.30
C LYS A 41 5.06 3.66 6.52
N ASN A 42 4.11 4.59 6.61
CA ASN A 42 3.23 4.69 7.76
C ASN A 42 2.29 3.48 7.84
N SER A 43 1.66 3.11 6.72
CA SER A 43 0.82 1.90 6.62
C SER A 43 1.60 0.63 6.98
N TYR A 44 2.83 0.50 6.47
CA TYR A 44 3.70 -0.64 6.78
C TYR A 44 4.07 -0.70 8.27
N ASN A 45 4.49 0.42 8.84
CA ASN A 45 4.83 0.51 10.27
C ASN A 45 3.63 0.27 11.19
N PHE A 46 2.45 0.74 10.79
CA PHE A 46 1.21 0.49 11.50
C PHE A 46 0.93 -1.01 11.62
N LEU A 47 0.94 -1.74 10.49
CA LEU A 47 0.75 -3.19 10.51
C LEU A 47 1.89 -3.93 11.22
N LYS A 48 3.13 -3.44 11.13
CA LYS A 48 4.26 -4.02 11.85
C LYS A 48 4.08 -3.91 13.37
N SER A 49 3.63 -2.76 13.86
CA SER A 49 3.37 -2.53 15.30
C SER A 49 2.15 -3.29 15.83
N SER A 50 1.22 -3.67 14.94
CA SER A 50 0.01 -4.44 15.25
C SER A 50 0.06 -5.87 14.71
N TYR A 51 1.26 -6.40 14.47
CA TYR A 51 1.48 -7.71 13.85
C TYR A 51 0.76 -8.84 14.59
N ASP A 52 -0.03 -9.62 13.86
CA ASP A 52 -0.71 -10.83 14.37
C ASP A 52 -0.17 -12.08 13.65
N PRO A 53 0.55 -12.99 14.35
CA PRO A 53 1.08 -14.20 13.73
C PRO A 53 0.00 -15.20 13.26
N LYS A 54 -1.27 -15.00 13.65
CA LYS A 54 -2.40 -15.84 13.22
C LYS A 54 -3.07 -15.31 11.95
N ARG A 55 -2.58 -14.21 11.39
CA ARG A 55 -3.17 -13.54 10.22
C ARG A 55 -2.12 -13.28 9.16
N ILE A 56 -2.58 -13.11 7.93
CA ILE A 56 -1.77 -12.46 6.92
C ILE A 56 -1.71 -10.96 7.24
N ASN A 57 -0.49 -10.44 7.38
CA ASN A 57 -0.24 -9.02 7.57
C ASN A 57 0.22 -8.43 6.23
N ALA A 58 -0.63 -7.65 5.58
CA ALA A 58 -0.32 -7.07 4.28
C ALA A 58 -0.96 -5.70 4.06
N VAL A 59 -0.20 -4.82 3.40
CA VAL A 59 -0.66 -3.55 2.85
C VAL A 59 -0.90 -3.75 1.36
N VAL A 60 -2.05 -3.28 0.85
CA VAL A 60 -2.31 -3.16 -0.58
C VAL A 60 -2.35 -1.67 -0.91
N LEU A 61 -1.36 -1.20 -1.67
CA LEU A 61 -1.19 0.21 -2.03
C LEU A 61 -1.61 0.43 -3.48
N LEU A 62 -2.67 1.20 -3.69
CA LEU A 62 -3.20 1.55 -5.01
C LEU A 62 -2.90 3.02 -5.32
N THR A 63 -2.29 3.32 -6.47
CA THR A 63 -1.99 4.71 -6.90
C THR A 63 -2.02 4.86 -8.42
N ASP A 64 -2.41 6.04 -8.89
CA ASP A 64 -2.32 6.45 -10.30
C ASP A 64 -1.15 7.38 -10.60
N GLY A 65 -0.40 7.76 -9.56
CA GLY A 65 0.68 8.74 -9.65
C GLY A 65 1.99 8.26 -9.02
N LYS A 66 3.00 9.11 -9.21
CA LYS A 66 4.31 9.03 -8.57
C LYS A 66 4.31 9.72 -7.20
N ASN A 67 5.40 9.62 -6.46
CA ASN A 67 5.56 10.44 -5.25
C ASN A 67 5.69 11.93 -5.61
N GLU A 68 4.82 12.76 -5.05
CA GLU A 68 4.78 14.22 -5.24
C GLU A 68 4.96 15.00 -3.94
N ASP A 69 5.39 14.33 -2.87
CA ASP A 69 5.68 14.94 -1.58
C ASP A 69 7.09 15.57 -1.57
N PRO A 70 7.21 16.91 -1.44
CA PRO A 70 8.50 17.58 -1.37
C PRO A 70 9.24 17.34 -0.03
N ASN A 71 8.53 16.97 1.04
CA ASN A 71 9.12 16.75 2.36
C ASN A 71 9.73 15.34 2.49
N ASN A 72 9.30 14.40 1.66
CA ASN A 72 9.78 13.02 1.68
C ASN A 72 9.87 12.44 0.27
N ASN A 73 11.00 12.70 -0.39
CA ASN A 73 11.32 12.24 -1.73
C ASN A 73 12.53 11.27 -1.80
N ASP A 74 13.09 10.87 -0.65
CA ASP A 74 14.20 9.91 -0.60
C ASP A 74 13.68 8.47 -0.77
N PHE A 75 13.80 7.98 -2.00
CA PHE A 75 13.39 6.63 -2.33
C PHE A 75 14.26 5.55 -1.68
N ASN A 76 15.57 5.78 -1.53
CA ASN A 76 16.47 4.78 -0.96
C ASN A 76 16.21 4.61 0.54
N ALA A 77 15.98 5.72 1.26
CA ALA A 77 15.55 5.66 2.65
C ALA A 77 14.22 4.88 2.80
N THR A 78 13.29 5.09 1.86
CA THR A 78 12.01 4.36 1.82
C THR A 78 12.21 2.86 1.61
N LEU A 79 13.04 2.45 0.65
CA LEU A 79 13.35 1.03 0.42
C LEU A 79 14.05 0.39 1.63
N ASN A 80 14.97 1.10 2.27
CA ASN A 80 15.65 0.60 3.45
C ASN A 80 14.68 0.37 4.61
N ALA A 81 13.75 1.30 4.86
CA ALA A 81 12.72 1.14 5.89
C ALA A 81 11.85 -0.09 5.66
N LEU A 82 11.42 -0.33 4.41
CA LEU A 82 10.62 -1.50 4.02
C LEU A 82 11.39 -2.82 4.17
N ARG A 83 12.67 -2.86 3.77
CA ARG A 83 13.54 -4.05 3.90
C ARG A 83 13.85 -4.39 5.34
N SER A 84 14.22 -3.40 6.15
CA SER A 84 14.57 -3.62 7.56
C SER A 84 13.39 -4.14 8.39
N GLY A 85 12.15 -3.95 7.96
CA GLY A 85 11.00 -4.60 8.57
C GLY A 85 10.80 -6.06 8.17
N SER A 86 11.32 -6.44 7.00
CA SER A 86 11.11 -7.73 6.36
C SER A 86 12.29 -8.71 6.57
N GLU A 87 13.43 -8.23 7.07
CA GLU A 87 14.65 -9.00 7.29
C GLU A 87 15.01 -9.08 8.79
N GLY A 88 15.45 -10.25 9.28
CA GLY A 88 15.96 -10.44 10.66
C GLY A 88 15.45 -11.69 11.40
N LEU A 89 16.07 -11.99 12.55
CA LEU A 89 15.79 -13.18 13.38
C LEU A 89 14.44 -13.13 14.13
N SER A 90 13.77 -11.97 14.16
CA SER A 90 12.44 -11.75 14.74
C SER A 90 11.51 -11.13 13.69
N THR A 91 11.47 -11.78 12.52
CA THR A 91 10.74 -11.28 11.35
C THR A 91 9.25 -11.16 11.64
N THR A 92 8.72 -9.95 11.46
CA THR A 92 7.28 -9.65 11.43
C THR A 92 6.92 -9.39 9.96
N PRO A 93 6.65 -10.44 9.16
CA PRO A 93 6.53 -10.32 7.72
C PRO A 93 5.24 -9.57 7.34
N VAL A 94 5.33 -8.25 7.27
CA VAL A 94 4.34 -7.41 6.60
C VAL A 94 4.70 -7.35 5.12
N ARG A 95 3.74 -7.69 4.25
CA ARG A 95 3.91 -7.63 2.79
C ARG A 95 3.30 -6.36 2.22
N LEU A 96 4.00 -5.63 1.36
CA LEU A 96 3.49 -4.46 0.65
C LEU A 96 3.23 -4.81 -0.82
N PHE A 97 1.97 -5.06 -1.16
CA PHE A 97 1.55 -5.24 -2.55
C PHE A 97 1.24 -3.88 -3.15
N THR A 98 1.72 -3.59 -4.36
CA THR A 98 1.46 -2.32 -5.04
C THR A 98 0.64 -2.54 -6.32
N ILE A 99 -0.29 -1.64 -6.60
CA ILE A 99 -1.13 -1.64 -7.78
C ILE A 99 -1.05 -0.25 -8.40
N GLY A 100 -0.48 -0.16 -9.60
CA GLY A 100 -0.52 1.06 -10.40
C GLY A 100 -1.76 1.05 -11.31
N TYR A 101 -2.49 2.15 -11.40
CA TYR A 101 -3.58 2.32 -12.36
C TYR A 101 -3.42 3.62 -13.15
N GLY A 102 -4.10 3.74 -14.30
CA GLY A 102 -3.91 4.90 -15.17
C GLY A 102 -2.50 4.97 -15.78
N LYS A 103 -2.21 6.10 -16.43
CA LYS A 103 -0.99 6.29 -17.23
C LYS A 103 0.17 6.95 -16.49
N ASP A 104 -0.10 7.56 -15.34
CA ASP A 104 0.87 8.40 -14.63
C ASP A 104 1.53 7.65 -13.45
N ALA A 105 1.16 6.39 -13.22
CA ALA A 105 1.70 5.56 -12.17
C ALA A 105 3.16 5.18 -12.46
N ASP A 106 4.03 5.38 -11.48
CA ASP A 106 5.43 4.98 -11.58
C ASP A 106 5.60 3.49 -11.22
N LEU A 107 5.31 2.62 -12.20
CA LEU A 107 5.36 1.16 -12.04
C LEU A 107 6.75 0.66 -11.61
N ALA A 108 7.84 1.32 -12.04
CA ALA A 108 9.20 0.93 -11.67
C ALA A 108 9.46 1.17 -10.18
N THR A 109 9.01 2.31 -9.67
CA THR A 109 9.06 2.64 -8.25
C THR A 109 8.18 1.69 -7.43
N LEU A 110 6.94 1.46 -7.84
CA LEU A 110 6.00 0.56 -7.18
C LEU A 110 6.52 -0.88 -7.10
N ARG A 111 7.16 -1.37 -8.17
CA ARG A 111 7.79 -2.69 -8.21
C ARG A 111 8.91 -2.82 -7.18
N ARG A 112 9.82 -1.85 -7.13
CA ARG A 112 10.95 -1.86 -6.19
C ARG A 112 10.48 -1.78 -4.73
N MET A 113 9.39 -1.06 -4.44
CA MET A 113 8.77 -1.02 -3.11
C MET A 113 8.17 -2.36 -2.71
N ALA A 114 7.45 -3.04 -3.62
CA ALA A 114 6.88 -4.35 -3.33
C ALA A 114 7.97 -5.41 -3.10
N GLU A 115 8.98 -5.45 -3.98
CA GLU A 115 10.13 -6.37 -3.88
C GLU A 115 10.92 -6.18 -2.57
N ALA A 116 11.00 -4.96 -2.04
CA ALA A 116 11.62 -4.68 -0.74
C ALA A 116 10.95 -5.39 0.45
N THR A 117 9.73 -5.90 0.28
CA THR A 117 8.97 -6.64 1.30
C THR A 117 8.64 -8.07 0.88
N ASN A 118 9.33 -8.60 -0.16
CA ASN A 118 9.05 -9.90 -0.77
C ASN A 118 7.59 -10.05 -1.27
N ALA A 119 7.01 -8.96 -1.79
CA ALA A 119 5.66 -8.91 -2.33
C ALA A 119 5.68 -8.57 -3.83
N ALA A 120 4.52 -8.71 -4.48
CA ALA A 120 4.35 -8.46 -5.91
C ALA A 120 3.77 -7.06 -6.19
N SER A 121 4.13 -6.52 -7.36
CA SER A 121 3.53 -5.31 -7.92
C SER A 121 2.68 -5.68 -9.13
N TYR A 122 1.58 -4.95 -9.33
CA TYR A 122 0.61 -5.20 -10.39
C TYR A 122 0.35 -3.94 -11.20
N ASP A 123 0.21 -4.14 -12.51
CA ASP A 123 -0.18 -3.11 -13.46
C ASP A 123 -1.67 -3.29 -13.79
N ALA A 124 -2.47 -2.33 -13.34
CA ALA A 124 -3.88 -2.17 -13.62
C ALA A 124 -4.15 -0.92 -14.49
N SER A 125 -3.17 -0.51 -15.31
CA SER A 125 -3.36 0.58 -16.29
C SER A 125 -4.45 0.26 -17.31
N ASP A 126 -4.69 -1.01 -17.60
CA ASP A 126 -5.88 -1.49 -18.30
C ASP A 126 -7.06 -1.70 -17.33
N PRO A 127 -8.16 -0.93 -17.45
CA PRO A 127 -9.34 -1.10 -16.61
C PRO A 127 -9.94 -2.52 -16.65
N GLN A 128 -9.72 -3.28 -17.73
CA GLN A 128 -10.20 -4.65 -17.85
C GLN A 128 -9.43 -5.65 -16.97
N THR A 129 -8.23 -5.28 -16.48
CA THR A 129 -7.39 -6.16 -15.66
C THR A 129 -7.56 -5.94 -14.17
N ILE A 130 -8.21 -4.86 -13.72
CA ILE A 130 -8.29 -4.49 -12.31
C ILE A 130 -8.91 -5.59 -11.43
N ASN A 131 -9.97 -6.23 -11.91
CA ASN A 131 -10.61 -7.36 -11.21
C ASN A 131 -9.66 -8.57 -11.08
N LYS A 132 -8.85 -8.83 -12.11
CA LYS A 132 -7.85 -9.91 -12.10
C LYS A 132 -6.72 -9.58 -11.13
N VAL A 133 -6.29 -8.32 -11.09
CA VAL A 133 -5.25 -7.83 -10.16
C VAL A 133 -5.70 -7.99 -8.72
N PHE A 134 -6.88 -7.52 -8.35
CA PHE A 134 -7.40 -7.71 -6.99
C PHE A 134 -7.54 -9.19 -6.63
N THR A 135 -8.00 -10.03 -7.56
CA THR A 135 -8.06 -11.49 -7.35
C THR A 135 -6.67 -12.10 -7.13
N ALA A 136 -5.66 -11.67 -7.90
CA ALA A 136 -4.29 -12.14 -7.78
C ALA A 136 -3.66 -11.73 -6.45
N VAL A 137 -3.88 -10.50 -5.98
CA VAL A 137 -3.43 -10.03 -4.67
C VAL A 137 -4.01 -10.91 -3.57
N VAL A 138 -5.33 -11.14 -3.59
CA VAL A 138 -6.03 -11.96 -2.59
C VAL A 138 -5.55 -13.42 -2.60
N SER A 139 -5.21 -13.96 -3.78
CA SER A 139 -4.73 -15.34 -3.93
C SER A 139 -3.27 -15.54 -3.49
N ASN A 140 -2.51 -14.46 -3.28
CA ASN A 140 -1.14 -14.51 -2.76
C ASN A 140 -1.08 -14.51 -1.23
N PHE A 141 -2.23 -14.42 -0.56
CA PHE A 141 -2.33 -14.50 0.88
C PHE A 141 -2.50 -15.93 1.38
#